data_AF-A0A497NRQ0-F1
#
_entry.id   AF-A0A497NRQ0-F1
#
_cell.length_a   1.000
_cell.length_b   1.000
_cell.length_c   1.000
_cell.angle_alpha   90.00
_cell.angle_beta   90.00
_cell.angle_gamma   90.00
#
_symmetry.space_group_name_H-M   'P 1'
#
loop_
_entity.id
_entity.type
_entity.pdbx_description
1 polymer ?
#
loop_
_entity_poly.entity_id
_entity_poly.type
_entity_poly.pdbx_seq_one_letter_code
_entity_poly.pdbx_strand_id
1 'polypeptide(L)'
;MFWISKKDMEQSKTGKIMRLMGLFNMKIEKANVYSVEASFTSKSYEEAKKAEAPLIHWVLIGADMPCEVVMPDATVAEGIAESFCRKLKPDDVIQFERFGFVRIDKVNRKLTAYYAHK
;
A
#
# COMPACT_ATOMS: atom_id res chain seq x y z
N MET A 1 -5.55 -10.22 -7.13
CA MET A 1 -5.67 -8.75 -7.27
C MET A 1 -5.05 -8.10 -6.05
N PHE A 2 -4.60 -6.86 -6.17
CA PHE A 2 -3.90 -6.14 -5.10
C PHE A 2 -4.56 -4.78 -4.89
N TRP A 3 -4.63 -4.34 -3.64
CA TRP A 3 -4.84 -2.94 -3.28
C TRP A 3 -3.53 -2.19 -3.46
N ILE A 4 -3.60 -1.00 -4.05
CA ILE A 4 -2.51 -0.03 -4.14
C ILE A 4 -3.05 1.33 -3.70
N SER A 5 -2.17 2.27 -3.33
CA SER A 5 -2.64 3.60 -2.97
C SER A 5 -3.29 4.31 -4.17
N LYS A 6 -4.33 5.11 -3.91
CA LYS A 6 -4.97 5.94 -4.95
C LYS A 6 -3.95 6.84 -5.66
N LYS A 7 -3.00 7.38 -4.90
CA LYS A 7 -1.92 8.25 -5.42
C LYS A 7 -1.01 7.52 -6.41
N ASP A 8 -0.71 6.25 -6.18
CA ASP A 8 0.10 5.44 -7.12
C ASP A 8 -0.71 5.05 -8.36
N MET A 9 -2.01 4.78 -8.19
CA MET A 9 -2.94 4.55 -9.29
C MET A 9 -3.01 5.76 -10.23
N GLU A 10 -3.16 6.97 -9.68
CA GLU A 10 -3.19 8.23 -10.45
C GLU A 10 -1.90 8.51 -11.22
N GLN A 11 -0.77 7.96 -10.76
CA GLN A 11 0.53 8.07 -11.42
C GLN A 11 0.80 6.95 -12.43
N SER A 12 -0.08 5.95 -12.51
CA SER A 12 0.07 4.82 -13.42
C SER A 12 -0.17 5.26 -14.86
N LYS A 13 0.81 5.01 -15.73
CA LYS A 13 0.75 5.35 -17.15
C LYS A 13 0.89 4.09 -18.00
N THR A 14 -0.01 3.89 -18.95
CA THR A 14 0.05 2.77 -19.89
C THR A 14 1.42 2.66 -20.55
N GLY A 15 1.95 1.44 -20.63
CA GLY A 15 3.27 1.12 -21.17
C GLY A 15 4.43 1.28 -20.18
N LYS A 16 4.22 1.94 -19.03
CA LYS A 16 5.27 2.08 -17.99
C LYS A 16 5.33 0.86 -17.09
N ILE A 17 6.51 0.64 -16.52
CA ILE A 17 6.76 -0.41 -15.53
C ILE A 17 6.56 0.18 -14.14
N MET A 18 5.95 -0.59 -13.25
CA MET A 18 5.81 -0.31 -11.83
C MET A 18 6.25 -1.54 -11.04
N ARG A 19 6.86 -1.34 -9.86
CA ARG A 19 7.33 -2.45 -9.01
C ARG A 19 6.54 -2.52 -7.71
N LEU A 20 5.97 -3.69 -7.44
CA LEU A 20 5.46 -4.03 -6.11
C LEU A 20 6.64 -4.34 -5.20
N MET A 21 6.76 -3.60 -4.09
CA MET A 21 7.78 -3.82 -3.08
C MET A 21 7.76 -5.28 -2.60
N GLY A 22 8.93 -5.91 -2.51
CA GLY A 22 9.09 -7.30 -2.09
C GLY A 22 8.55 -8.37 -3.06
N LEU A 23 7.96 -8.01 -4.21
CA LEU A 23 7.25 -8.97 -5.06
C LEU A 23 7.79 -9.04 -6.51
N PHE A 24 7.27 -8.22 -7.42
CA PHE A 24 7.65 -8.24 -8.84
C PHE A 24 7.36 -6.92 -9.57
N ASN A 25 7.86 -6.84 -10.79
CA ASN A 25 7.61 -5.77 -11.74
C ASN A 25 6.38 -6.11 -12.58
N MET A 26 5.60 -5.09 -12.89
CA MET A 26 4.45 -5.17 -13.77
C MET A 26 4.48 -4.05 -14.79
N LYS A 27 3.99 -4.31 -16.00
CA LYS A 27 3.76 -3.30 -17.02
C LYS A 27 2.30 -2.91 -17.00
N ILE A 28 2.03 -1.61 -16.91
CA ILE A 28 0.68 -1.08 -16.94
C ILE A 28 0.12 -1.22 -18.36
N GLU A 29 -0.97 -1.96 -18.51
CA GLU A 29 -1.67 -2.12 -19.78
C GLU A 29 -2.80 -1.08 -19.90
N LYS A 30 -3.60 -0.92 -18.85
CA LYS A 30 -4.69 0.06 -18.79
C LYS A 30 -4.82 0.63 -17.38
N ALA A 31 -5.17 1.91 -17.31
CA ALA A 31 -5.47 2.59 -16.05
C ALA A 31 -6.85 3.24 -16.17
N ASN A 32 -7.71 2.94 -15.21
CA ASN A 32 -9.09 3.37 -15.13
C ASN A 32 -9.26 4.21 -13.86
N VAL A 33 -10.44 4.81 -13.65
CA VAL A 33 -10.72 5.63 -12.46
C VAL A 33 -10.62 4.84 -11.15
N TYR A 34 -10.83 3.51 -11.19
CA TYR A 34 -10.93 2.66 -9.99
C TYR A 34 -9.93 1.51 -9.94
N SER A 35 -9.22 1.23 -11.04
CA SER A 35 -8.36 0.05 -11.15
C SER A 35 -7.28 0.23 -12.20
N VAL A 36 -6.23 -0.58 -12.07
CA VAL A 36 -5.14 -0.68 -13.03
C VAL A 36 -5.02 -2.14 -13.47
N GLU A 37 -5.08 -2.35 -14.78
CA GLU A 37 -4.75 -3.63 -15.41
C GLU A 37 -3.28 -3.63 -15.80
N ALA A 38 -2.56 -4.66 -15.38
CA ALA A 38 -1.13 -4.78 -15.61
C ALA A 38 -0.73 -6.23 -15.88
N SER A 39 0.31 -6.41 -16.68
CA SER A 39 0.92 -7.71 -16.97
C SER A 39 2.20 -7.90 -16.15
N PHE A 40 2.43 -9.11 -15.66
CA PHE A 40 3.71 -9.45 -15.03
C PHE A 40 4.84 -9.33 -16.06
N THR A 41 5.97 -8.74 -15.67
CA THR A 41 7.16 -8.66 -16.53
C THR A 41 8.30 -9.49 -15.98
N SER A 42 8.77 -9.19 -14.77
CA SER A 42 9.93 -9.86 -14.18
C SER A 42 10.01 -9.65 -12.67
N LYS A 43 10.92 -10.37 -12.00
CA LYS A 43 11.21 -10.17 -10.57
C LYS A 43 12.43 -9.27 -10.32
N SER A 44 13.24 -9.01 -11.35
CA SER A 44 14.54 -8.35 -11.23
C SER A 44 14.44 -6.91 -10.73
N TYR A 45 15.15 -6.60 -9.65
CA TYR A 45 15.24 -5.23 -9.15
C TYR A 45 16.01 -4.33 -10.12
N GLU A 46 17.03 -4.86 -10.79
CA GLU A 46 17.84 -4.10 -11.74
C GLU A 46 17.01 -3.61 -12.93
N GLU A 47 16.08 -4.42 -13.42
CA GLU A 47 15.19 -4.02 -14.53
C GLU A 47 14.24 -2.90 -14.11
N ALA A 48 13.68 -2.98 -12.90
CA ALA A 48 12.87 -1.89 -12.35
C ALA A 48 13.68 -0.60 -12.24
N LYS A 49 14.93 -0.69 -11.76
CA LYS A 49 15.82 0.46 -11.64
C LYS A 49 16.18 1.05 -13.00
N LYS A 50 16.52 0.22 -14.00
CA LYS A 50 16.82 0.65 -15.38
C LYS A 50 15.62 1.33 -16.03
N ALA A 51 14.41 0.89 -15.72
CA ALA A 51 13.18 1.48 -16.22
C ALA A 51 12.69 2.70 -15.40
N GLU A 52 13.44 3.10 -14.36
CA GLU A 52 13.03 4.13 -13.39
C GLU A 52 11.63 3.87 -12.83
N ALA A 53 11.30 2.59 -12.64
CA ALA A 53 9.97 2.16 -12.23
C ALA A 53 9.70 2.62 -10.79
N PRO A 54 8.56 3.26 -10.51
CA PRO A 54 8.18 3.58 -9.12
C PRO A 54 8.01 2.29 -8.31
N LEU A 55 8.53 2.32 -7.07
CA LEU A 55 8.32 1.28 -6.08
C LEU A 55 7.10 1.64 -5.23
N ILE A 56 6.13 0.74 -5.18
CA ILE A 56 4.87 0.95 -4.48
C ILE A 56 4.59 -0.16 -3.47
N HIS A 57 3.98 0.21 -2.34
CA HIS A 57 3.42 -0.74 -1.39
C HIS A 57 2.11 -1.31 -1.96
N TRP A 58 1.67 -2.42 -1.39
CA TRP A 58 0.45 -3.11 -1.82
C TRP A 58 -0.11 -3.96 -0.68
N VAL A 59 -1.38 -4.35 -0.82
CA VAL A 59 -2.02 -5.34 0.06
C VAL A 59 -2.75 -6.38 -0.79
N LEU A 60 -2.63 -7.67 -0.46
CA LEU A 60 -3.36 -8.72 -1.17
C LEU A 60 -4.86 -8.66 -0.88
N ILE A 61 -5.70 -8.58 -1.91
CA ILE A 61 -7.16 -8.65 -1.75
C ILE A 61 -7.53 -10.04 -1.20
N GLY A 62 -8.31 -10.06 -0.12
CA GLY A 62 -8.72 -11.26 0.61
C GLY A 62 -7.83 -11.59 1.81
N ALA A 63 -6.62 -11.01 1.88
CA ALA A 63 -5.74 -11.10 3.05
C ALA A 63 -5.56 -9.73 3.69
N ASP A 64 -6.66 -8.98 3.79
CA ASP A 64 -6.70 -7.59 4.21
C ASP A 64 -7.69 -7.31 5.36
N MET A 65 -7.64 -6.09 5.88
CA MET A 65 -8.59 -5.59 6.87
C MET A 65 -8.80 -4.07 6.73
N PRO A 66 -10.01 -3.56 7.01
CA PRO A 66 -10.24 -2.12 7.09
C PRO A 66 -9.33 -1.47 8.13
N CYS A 67 -8.82 -0.29 7.81
CA CYS A 67 -7.88 0.45 8.64
C CYS A 67 -8.24 1.94 8.62
N GLU A 68 -8.09 2.58 9.77
CA GLU A 68 -8.21 4.02 9.92
C GLU A 68 -7.02 4.54 10.72
N VAL A 69 -6.44 5.64 10.25
CA VAL A 69 -5.37 6.34 10.95
C VAL A 69 -5.82 7.73 11.32
N VAL A 70 -5.81 8.04 12.61
CA VAL A 70 -6.04 9.39 13.13
C VAL A 70 -4.76 10.20 12.94
N MET A 71 -4.87 11.29 12.19
CA MET A 71 -3.78 12.19 11.84
C MET A 71 -3.58 13.27 12.93
N PRO A 72 -2.42 13.96 12.98
CA PRO A 72 -2.14 14.97 14.01
C PRO A 72 -3.10 16.15 14.03
N ASP A 73 -3.75 16.44 12.90
CA ASP A 73 -4.79 17.47 12.74
C ASP A 73 -6.20 16.97 13.08
N ALA A 74 -6.29 15.80 13.74
CA ALA A 74 -7.54 15.09 14.08
C ALA A 74 -8.39 14.64 12.89
N THR A 75 -7.87 14.72 11.65
CA THR A 75 -8.51 14.08 10.50
C THR A 75 -8.30 12.57 10.51
N VAL A 76 -9.15 11.83 9.79
CA VAL A 76 -9.06 10.37 9.68
C VAL A 76 -8.71 9.99 8.25
N ALA A 77 -7.62 9.26 8.09
CA ALA A 77 -7.26 8.60 6.84
C ALA A 77 -7.81 7.18 6.84
N GLU A 78 -8.80 6.91 5.99
CA GLU A 78 -9.39 5.58 5.80
C GLU A 78 -8.62 4.79 4.74
N GLY A 79 -8.47 3.48 4.95
CA GLY A 79 -7.75 2.60 4.02
C GLY A 79 -7.83 1.12 4.37
N ILE A 80 -6.90 0.37 3.82
CA ILE A 80 -6.80 -1.07 3.95
C ILE A 80 -5.40 -1.43 4.46
N ALA A 81 -5.32 -2.29 5.47
CA ALA A 81 -4.08 -2.85 5.99
C ALA A 81 -4.01 -4.36 5.76
N GLU A 82 -2.82 -4.94 5.85
CA GLU A 82 -2.65 -6.40 5.77
C GLU A 82 -3.34 -7.08 6.95
N SER A 83 -3.94 -8.25 6.69
CA SER A 83 -4.61 -9.07 7.72
C SER A 83 -3.71 -9.48 8.88
N PHE A 84 -2.38 -9.46 8.70
CA PHE A 84 -1.42 -9.69 9.78
C PHE A 84 -1.56 -8.67 10.91
N CYS A 85 -2.02 -7.45 10.61
CA CYS A 85 -2.27 -6.41 11.61
C CYS A 85 -3.32 -6.82 12.66
N ARG A 86 -4.13 -7.86 12.40
CA ARG A 86 -5.07 -8.44 13.39
C ARG A 86 -4.37 -9.03 14.62
N LYS A 87 -3.07 -9.30 14.53
CA LYS A 87 -2.26 -9.85 15.63
C LYS A 87 -1.57 -8.77 16.48
N LEU A 88 -1.62 -7.51 16.03
CA LEU A 88 -1.06 -6.39 16.77
C LEU A 88 -1.87 -6.13 18.04
N LYS A 89 -1.23 -5.49 19.00
CA LYS A 89 -1.80 -5.12 20.28
C LYS A 89 -1.88 -3.60 20.39
N PRO A 90 -2.80 -3.08 21.23
CA PRO A 90 -2.72 -1.68 21.65
C PRO A 90 -1.30 -1.32 22.09
N ASP A 91 -0.87 -0.12 21.75
CA ASP A 91 0.47 0.45 21.98
C ASP A 91 1.61 -0.11 21.14
N ASP A 92 1.39 -1.13 20.29
CA ASP A 92 2.38 -1.51 19.29
C ASP A 92 2.67 -0.34 18.34
N VAL A 93 3.95 -0.10 18.05
CA VAL A 93 4.37 0.90 17.06
C VAL A 93 4.86 0.17 15.81
N ILE A 94 4.23 0.45 14.68
CA ILE A 94 4.57 -0.16 13.39
C ILE A 94 4.82 0.91 12.34
N GLN A 95 5.46 0.52 11.24
CA GLN A 95 5.62 1.37 10.07
C GLN A 95 4.73 0.87 8.94
N PHE A 96 3.82 1.73 8.48
CA PHE A 96 3.16 1.51 7.19
C PHE A 96 4.06 2.05 6.07
N GLU A 97 4.51 1.16 5.19
CA GLU A 97 5.46 1.50 4.14
C GLU A 97 4.99 2.66 3.27
N ARG A 98 5.86 3.66 3.07
CA ARG A 98 5.60 4.90 2.33
C ARG A 98 4.47 5.79 2.91
N PHE A 99 3.84 5.39 4.01
CA PHE A 99 2.84 6.19 4.72
C PHE A 99 3.45 6.86 5.97
N GLY A 100 3.99 6.09 6.91
CA GLY A 100 4.60 6.58 8.14
C GLY A 100 4.53 5.59 9.31
N PHE A 101 5.12 5.96 10.45
CA PHE A 101 5.00 5.25 11.70
C PHE A 101 3.67 5.57 12.38
N VAL A 102 3.04 4.55 12.97
CA VAL A 102 1.78 4.66 13.68
C VAL A 102 1.81 3.88 14.99
N ARG A 103 1.08 4.35 16.01
CA ARG A 103 0.78 3.59 17.24
C ARG A 103 -0.58 2.94 17.09
N ILE A 104 -0.67 1.65 17.34
CA ILE A 104 -1.95 0.92 17.34
C ILE A 104 -2.77 1.31 18.56
N ASP A 105 -4.02 1.72 18.32
CA ASP A 105 -4.97 2.04 19.38
C ASP A 105 -5.90 0.85 19.64
N LYS A 106 -6.45 0.28 18.56
CA LYS A 106 -7.42 -0.80 18.67
C LYS A 106 -7.39 -1.74 17.48
N VAL A 107 -7.57 -3.03 17.76
CA VAL A 107 -7.69 -4.08 16.75
C VAL A 107 -9.02 -4.82 16.95
N ASN A 108 -10.02 -4.47 16.13
CA ASN A 108 -11.36 -5.07 16.15
C ASN A 108 -11.73 -5.58 14.74
N ARG A 109 -12.97 -5.31 14.28
CA ARG A 109 -13.38 -5.51 12.88
C ARG A 109 -12.56 -4.64 11.91
N LYS A 110 -12.12 -3.46 12.38
CA LYS A 110 -11.17 -2.55 11.73
C LYS A 110 -9.97 -2.29 12.65
N LEU A 111 -8.84 -1.94 12.05
CA LEU A 111 -7.65 -1.43 12.72
C LEU A 111 -7.80 0.07 12.93
N THR A 112 -7.56 0.54 14.16
CA THR A 112 -7.48 1.97 14.46
C THR A 112 -6.08 2.27 14.98
N ALA A 113 -5.41 3.24 14.36
CA ALA A 113 -4.08 3.68 14.74
C ALA A 113 -3.98 5.21 14.80
N TYR A 114 -2.99 5.71 15.51
CA TYR A 114 -2.64 7.13 15.55
C TYR A 114 -1.32 7.34 14.82
N TYR A 115 -1.30 8.34 13.93
CA TYR A 115 -0.10 8.73 13.22
C TYR A 115 0.95 9.31 14.18
N ALA A 116 2.21 8.92 13.99
CA ALA A 116 3.34 9.45 14.74
C ALA A 116 4.16 10.42 13.87
N HIS A 117 4.92 9.89 12.91
CA HIS A 117 5.78 10.66 11.99
C HIS A 117 6.13 9.81 10.75
N LYS A 118 6.85 10.39 9.79
CA LYS A 118 7.30 9.73 8.57
C LYS A 118 8.79 9.92 8.36
#